data_AF-A0A7S1TCW9-F1
#
_entry.id   AF-A0A7S1TCW9-F1
#
_cell.length_a   1.000
_cell.length_b   1.000
_cell.length_c   1.000
_cell.angle_alpha   90.00
_cell.angle_beta   90.00
_cell.angle_gamma   90.00
#
_symmetry.space_group_name_H-M   'P 1'
#
loop_
_entity.id
_entity.type
_entity.pdbx_description
1 polymer ?
#
loop_
_entity_poly.entity_id
_entity_poly.type
_entity_poly.pdbx_seq_one_letter_code
_entity_poly.pdbx_strand_id
1 'polypeptide(L)'
;VIDAIALREHLSCLNEVFMNGKIVKVFHGALSDVQWLDRDFGVYLVGLFDTGQAAKILGYPSMSLAYLLERFCKISSPDKKIFQTADWRRRPLPDQMLQYARQDTHFLLYIYDCLRKELGQTGHIRDVWYMSRNVGLTRYQIEQFHPQAFLQHARKLPYVMKPQQLRVLEELFKWRDETAREQDESIAYVLPNR
;
A
#
# COMPACT_ATOMS: atom_id res chain seq x y z
N VAL A 1 -17.30 6.62 0.36
CA VAL A 1 -16.58 5.45 -0.20
C VAL A 1 -16.75 5.52 -1.71
N ILE A 2 -15.65 5.45 -2.46
CA ILE A 2 -15.66 5.56 -3.94
C ILE A 2 -15.41 4.16 -4.50
N ASP A 3 -16.21 3.72 -5.47
CA ASP A 3 -15.98 2.45 -6.17
C ASP A 3 -14.96 2.65 -7.29
N ALA A 4 -13.69 2.38 -6.98
CA ALA A 4 -12.59 2.57 -7.91
C ALA A 4 -12.54 1.54 -9.05
N ILE A 5 -13.29 0.44 -8.95
CA ILE A 5 -13.43 -0.52 -10.05
C ILE A 5 -14.43 0.03 -11.06
N ALA A 6 -15.61 0.43 -10.59
CA ALA A 6 -16.67 0.97 -11.45
C ALA A 6 -16.29 2.32 -12.09
N LEU A 7 -15.49 3.14 -11.40
CA LEU A 7 -15.11 4.49 -11.85
C LEU A 7 -13.68 4.59 -12.38
N ARG A 8 -13.00 3.47 -12.65
CA ARG A 8 -11.56 3.43 -12.99
C ARG A 8 -11.14 4.48 -14.01
N GLU A 9 -11.89 4.59 -15.12
CA GLU A 9 -11.58 5.52 -16.22
C GLU A 9 -11.82 7.00 -15.88
N HIS A 10 -12.58 7.29 -14.83
CA HIS A 10 -12.98 8.64 -14.44
C HIS A 10 -12.18 9.20 -13.26
N LEU A 11 -11.42 8.37 -12.53
CA LEU A 11 -10.72 8.81 -11.32
C LEU A 11 -9.55 9.77 -11.57
N SER A 12 -9.11 9.94 -12.82
CA SER A 12 -8.12 10.94 -13.18
C SER A 12 -8.57 12.38 -12.84
N CYS A 13 -9.88 12.63 -12.72
CA CYS A 13 -10.43 13.92 -12.28
C CYS A 13 -9.99 14.31 -10.86
N LEU A 14 -9.61 13.34 -10.02
CA LEU A 14 -9.10 13.61 -8.67
C LEU A 14 -7.84 14.47 -8.67
N ASN A 15 -7.10 14.53 -9.78
CA ASN A 15 -5.92 15.39 -9.93
C ASN A 15 -6.22 16.87 -9.68
N GLU A 16 -7.44 17.35 -9.93
CA GLU A 16 -7.85 18.72 -9.62
C GLU A 16 -7.61 19.10 -8.14
N VAL A 17 -7.82 18.11 -7.25
CA VAL A 17 -7.62 18.26 -5.80
C VAL A 17 -6.26 17.71 -5.36
N PHE A 18 -5.87 16.55 -5.90
CA PHE A 18 -4.69 15.80 -5.47
C PHE A 18 -3.38 16.52 -5.87
N MET A 19 -3.37 17.24 -6.99
CA MET A 19 -2.22 18.05 -7.42
C MET A 19 -2.26 19.49 -6.89
N ASN A 20 -3.34 19.92 -6.25
CA ASN A 20 -3.44 21.27 -5.67
C ASN A 20 -2.60 21.36 -4.38
N GLY A 21 -1.44 22.03 -4.45
CA GLY A 21 -0.54 22.20 -3.32
C GLY A 21 -1.07 23.07 -2.17
N LYS A 22 -2.19 23.76 -2.35
CA LYS A 22 -2.88 24.48 -1.26
C LYS A 22 -3.74 23.55 -0.39
N ILE A 23 -4.02 22.34 -0.86
CA ILE A 23 -4.85 21.35 -0.17
C ILE A 23 -3.92 20.26 0.37
N VAL A 24 -3.95 20.03 1.68
CA VAL A 24 -3.19 18.93 2.30
C VAL A 24 -3.93 17.62 2.09
N LYS A 25 -3.24 16.59 1.61
CA LYS A 25 -3.75 15.22 1.51
C LYS A 25 -3.18 14.40 2.65
N VAL A 26 -4.02 13.97 3.58
CA VAL A 26 -3.59 13.18 4.74
C VAL A 26 -3.76 11.70 4.44
N PHE A 27 -2.68 10.94 4.54
CA PHE A 27 -2.66 9.49 4.39
C PHE A 27 -1.98 8.84 5.60
N HIS A 28 -2.06 7.51 5.68
CA HIS A 28 -1.34 6.72 6.69
C HIS A 28 -0.57 5.59 6.02
N GLY A 29 0.77 5.71 5.96
CA GLY A 29 1.62 4.70 5.30
C GLY A 29 1.43 4.69 3.78
N ALA A 30 1.56 5.84 3.14
CA ALA A 30 1.06 6.10 1.78
C ALA A 30 1.89 5.49 0.64
N LEU A 31 2.94 4.71 0.93
CA LEU A 31 3.90 4.26 -0.08
C LEU A 31 3.23 3.44 -1.19
N SER A 32 2.44 2.43 -0.82
CA SER A 32 1.72 1.61 -1.79
C SER A 32 0.58 2.41 -2.44
N ASP A 33 -0.10 3.27 -1.69
CA ASP A 33 -1.20 4.09 -2.20
C ASP A 33 -0.73 5.01 -3.34
N VAL A 34 0.42 5.66 -3.19
CA VAL A 34 1.01 6.51 -4.24
C VAL A 34 1.27 5.69 -5.51
N GLN A 35 1.83 4.49 -5.38
CA GLN A 35 2.10 3.63 -6.53
C GLN A 35 0.82 3.13 -7.21
N TRP A 36 -0.21 2.77 -6.43
CA TRP A 36 -1.50 2.34 -6.97
C TRP A 36 -2.24 3.48 -7.67
N LEU A 37 -2.23 4.68 -7.09
CA LEU A 37 -2.82 5.88 -7.70
C LEU A 37 -2.17 6.22 -9.05
N ASP A 38 -0.84 6.13 -9.14
CA ASP A 38 -0.09 6.31 -10.39
C ASP A 38 -0.46 5.22 -11.42
N ARG A 39 -0.31 3.95 -11.04
CA ARG A 39 -0.54 2.78 -11.92
C ARG A 39 -1.96 2.74 -12.48
N ASP A 40 -2.96 2.87 -11.61
CA ASP A 40 -4.34 2.53 -11.98
C ASP A 40 -5.14 3.71 -12.52
N PHE A 41 -4.82 4.92 -12.09
CA PHE A 41 -5.65 6.10 -12.34
C PHE A 41 -4.88 7.31 -12.87
N GLY A 42 -3.56 7.26 -12.95
CA GLY A 42 -2.73 8.42 -13.31
C GLY A 42 -2.90 9.59 -12.35
N VAL A 43 -3.09 9.31 -11.06
CA VAL A 43 -3.34 10.31 -10.01
C VAL A 43 -2.06 10.59 -9.22
N TYR A 44 -1.75 11.87 -9.01
CA TYR A 44 -0.53 12.33 -8.36
C TYR A 44 -0.78 13.17 -7.12
N LEU A 45 0.05 13.01 -6.10
CA LEU A 45 -0.10 13.66 -4.80
C LEU A 45 0.89 14.81 -4.59
N VAL A 46 0.38 16.04 -4.50
CA VAL A 46 1.14 17.24 -4.10
C VAL A 46 0.64 17.72 -2.75
N GLY A 47 1.51 17.93 -1.76
CA GLY A 47 1.05 18.31 -0.40
C GLY A 47 0.55 17.12 0.43
N LEU A 48 1.20 15.95 0.25
CA LEU A 48 0.99 14.75 1.06
C LEU A 48 1.52 14.97 2.48
N PHE A 49 0.70 14.62 3.47
CA PHE A 49 1.11 14.42 4.86
C PHE A 49 0.86 12.96 5.26
N ASP A 50 1.93 12.22 5.52
CA ASP A 50 1.84 10.82 5.92
C ASP A 50 1.95 10.69 7.45
N THR A 51 0.85 10.30 8.08
CA THR A 51 0.78 10.10 9.55
C THR A 51 1.64 8.93 10.04
N GLY A 52 1.97 7.96 9.19
CA GLY A 52 2.93 6.90 9.48
C GLY A 52 4.37 7.44 9.56
N GLN A 53 4.73 8.37 8.68
CA GLN A 53 6.03 9.07 8.76
C GLN A 53 6.10 9.97 10.00
N ALA A 54 4.99 10.64 10.34
CA ALA A 54 4.90 11.42 11.58
C ALA A 54 5.10 10.55 12.83
N ALA A 55 4.44 9.39 12.90
CA ALA A 55 4.61 8.44 14.00
C ALA A 55 6.06 7.94 14.11
N LYS A 56 6.72 7.68 12.98
CA LYS A 56 8.13 7.30 12.93
C LYS A 56 9.05 8.39 13.47
N ILE A 57 8.84 9.64 13.06
CA ILE A 57 9.65 10.79 13.48
C ILE A 57 9.45 11.10 14.96
N LEU A 58 8.23 10.99 15.49
CA LEU A 58 7.93 11.15 16.91
C LEU A 58 8.41 9.96 17.78
N GLY A 59 9.00 8.93 17.18
CA GLY A 59 9.54 7.78 17.90
C GLY A 59 8.47 6.94 18.60
N TYR A 60 7.26 6.86 18.04
CA TYR A 60 6.20 6.05 18.64
C TYR A 60 6.52 4.55 18.59
N PRO A 61 6.04 3.75 19.57
CA PRO A 61 6.24 2.30 19.61
C PRO A 61 5.72 1.56 18.38
N SER A 62 4.71 2.11 17.70
CA SER A 62 4.14 1.55 16.47
C SER A 62 3.76 2.66 15.51
N MET A 63 3.98 2.39 14.22
CA MET A 63 3.62 3.29 13.12
C MET A 63 2.26 2.94 12.51
N SER A 64 1.51 1.99 13.10
CA SER A 64 0.25 1.50 12.53
C SER A 64 -0.93 2.45 12.79
N LEU A 65 -1.92 2.42 11.91
CA LEU A 65 -3.13 3.24 12.06
C LEU A 65 -3.91 2.84 13.31
N ALA A 66 -3.95 1.54 13.61
CA ALA A 66 -4.57 1.01 14.81
C ALA A 66 -3.97 1.63 16.09
N TYR A 67 -2.63 1.75 16.14
CA TYR A 67 -1.97 2.41 17.26
C TYR A 67 -2.35 3.88 17.39
N LEU A 68 -2.39 4.64 16.28
CA LEU A 68 -2.75 6.06 16.31
C LEU A 68 -4.23 6.28 16.70
N LEU A 69 -5.13 5.41 16.23
CA LEU A 69 -6.54 5.41 16.62
C LEU A 69 -6.72 5.15 18.12
N GLU A 70 -6.02 4.16 18.67
CA GLU A 70 -6.07 3.86 20.10
C GLU A 70 -5.49 5.02 20.92
N ARG A 71 -4.32 5.54 20.52
CA ARG A 71 -3.62 6.62 21.22
C ARG A 71 -4.46 7.88 21.31
N PHE A 72 -4.92 8.37 20.16
CA PHE A 72 -5.58 9.68 20.05
C PHE A 72 -7.09 9.62 20.18
N CYS A 73 -7.73 8.58 19.66
CA CYS A 73 -9.20 8.50 19.60
C CYS A 73 -9.80 7.57 20.66
N LYS A 74 -8.97 6.79 21.39
CA LYS A 74 -9.42 5.73 22.32
C LYS A 74 -10.28 4.66 21.64
N ILE A 75 -10.02 4.43 20.34
CA ILE A 75 -10.74 3.45 19.54
C ILE A 75 -9.87 2.22 19.37
N SER A 76 -10.28 1.13 20.00
CA SER A 76 -9.69 -0.19 19.74
C SER A 76 -10.22 -0.72 18.41
N SER A 77 -9.31 -1.28 17.62
CA SER A 77 -9.59 -1.82 16.29
C SER A 77 -9.27 -3.33 16.19
N PRO A 78 -9.78 -4.19 17.11
CA PRO A 78 -9.42 -5.61 17.14
C PRO A 78 -9.87 -6.34 15.87
N ASP A 79 -11.04 -5.98 15.34
CA ASP A 79 -11.65 -6.64 14.17
C ASP A 79 -11.09 -6.14 12.84
N LYS A 80 -10.23 -5.11 12.85
CA LYS A 80 -9.66 -4.54 11.62
C LYS A 80 -8.82 -5.56 10.83
N LYS A 81 -8.29 -6.59 11.49
CA LYS A 81 -7.51 -7.63 10.82
C LYS A 81 -8.35 -8.49 9.86
N ILE A 82 -9.66 -8.64 10.12
CA ILE A 82 -10.53 -9.52 9.33
C ILE A 82 -10.70 -8.98 7.90
N PHE A 83 -10.89 -7.67 7.75
CA PHE A 83 -11.12 -7.05 6.44
C PHE A 83 -9.84 -6.58 5.73
N GLN A 84 -8.69 -6.62 6.40
CA GLN A 84 -7.40 -6.23 5.81
C GLN A 84 -7.02 -7.10 4.61
N THR A 85 -7.40 -8.39 4.62
CA THR A 85 -7.14 -9.35 3.54
C THR A 85 -8.42 -9.84 2.86
N ALA A 86 -9.53 -9.12 3.03
CA ALA A 86 -10.79 -9.46 2.37
C ALA A 86 -10.74 -9.20 0.85
N ASP A 87 -11.57 -9.91 0.10
CA ASP A 87 -11.73 -9.65 -1.34
C ASP A 87 -12.59 -8.39 -1.57
N TRP A 88 -11.92 -7.27 -1.82
CA TRP A 88 -12.52 -5.96 -2.09
C TRP A 88 -13.15 -5.81 -3.49
N ARG A 89 -13.07 -6.86 -4.33
CA ARG A 89 -13.74 -6.89 -5.65
C ARG A 89 -15.22 -7.25 -5.54
N ARG A 90 -15.66 -7.85 -4.43
CA ARG A 90 -17.04 -8.30 -4.23
C ARG A 90 -18.05 -7.16 -4.36
N ARG A 91 -19.18 -7.40 -5.05
CA ARG A 91 -20.30 -6.45 -5.17
C ARG A 91 -21.66 -7.15 -4.95
N PRO A 92 -22.61 -6.51 -4.24
CA PRO A 92 -22.43 -5.29 -3.44
C PRO A 92 -21.47 -5.51 -2.26
N LEU A 93 -20.86 -4.45 -1.75
CA LEU A 93 -20.01 -4.53 -0.55
C LEU A 93 -20.89 -4.71 0.69
N PRO A 94 -20.63 -5.72 1.56
CA PRO A 94 -21.31 -5.85 2.83
C PRO A 94 -21.12 -4.63 3.73
N ASP A 95 -22.13 -4.30 4.55
CA ASP A 95 -22.10 -3.13 5.44
C ASP A 95 -20.88 -3.09 6.37
N GLN A 96 -20.44 -4.25 6.83
CA GLN A 96 -19.24 -4.36 7.68
C GLN A 96 -17.96 -3.92 6.95
N MET A 97 -17.83 -4.22 5.65
CA MET A 97 -16.70 -3.76 4.83
C MET A 97 -16.79 -2.26 4.56
N LEU A 98 -18.00 -1.72 4.33
CA LEU A 98 -18.20 -0.28 4.18
C LEU A 98 -17.84 0.47 5.46
N GLN A 99 -18.24 -0.06 6.62
CA GLN A 99 -17.91 0.52 7.92
C GLN A 99 -16.39 0.50 8.16
N TYR A 100 -15.72 -0.62 7.85
CA TYR A 100 -14.27 -0.72 7.91
C TYR A 100 -13.57 0.32 7.03
N ALA A 101 -13.96 0.41 5.75
CA ALA A 101 -13.36 1.36 4.80
C ALA A 101 -13.53 2.83 5.24
N ARG A 102 -14.66 3.15 5.87
CA ARG A 102 -14.89 4.49 6.44
C ARG A 102 -13.96 4.76 7.63
N GLN A 103 -13.78 3.78 8.52
CA GLN A 103 -12.96 3.93 9.73
C GLN A 103 -11.47 4.18 9.43
N ASP A 104 -10.97 3.79 8.26
CA ASP A 104 -9.58 4.07 7.87
C ASP A 104 -9.30 5.54 7.58
N THR A 105 -10.32 6.33 7.24
CA THR A 105 -10.17 7.76 6.92
C THR A 105 -10.90 8.69 7.89
N HIS A 106 -11.96 8.22 8.54
CA HIS A 106 -12.86 9.06 9.35
C HIS A 106 -12.15 9.88 10.44
N PHE A 107 -11.16 9.29 11.11
CA PHE A 107 -10.43 9.95 12.21
C PHE A 107 -9.10 10.58 11.78
N LEU A 108 -8.73 10.43 10.51
CA LEU A 108 -7.36 10.71 10.07
C LEU A 108 -7.01 12.20 10.12
N LEU A 109 -8.00 13.08 9.90
CA LEU A 109 -7.82 14.54 10.05
C LEU A 109 -7.61 14.96 11.51
N TYR A 110 -8.33 14.34 12.44
CA TYR A 110 -8.13 14.58 13.87
C TYR A 110 -6.74 14.13 14.31
N ILE A 111 -6.33 12.92 13.89
CA ILE A 111 -4.98 12.39 14.14
C ILE A 111 -3.91 13.33 13.54
N TYR A 112 -4.13 13.85 12.34
CA TYR A 112 -3.26 14.84 11.72
C TYR A 112 -3.08 16.10 12.58
N ASP A 113 -4.15 16.67 13.12
CA ASP A 113 -4.07 17.84 13.99
C ASP A 113 -3.31 17.55 15.30
N CYS A 114 -3.56 16.40 15.93
CA CYS A 114 -2.82 15.95 17.11
C CYS A 114 -1.32 15.80 16.82
N LEU A 115 -0.98 15.10 15.74
CA LEU A 115 0.41 14.90 15.33
C LEU A 115 1.10 16.23 15.01
N ARG A 116 0.42 17.15 14.31
CA ARG A 116 0.95 18.50 14.04
C ARG A 116 1.28 19.27 15.30
N LYS A 117 0.44 19.17 16.33
CA LYS A 117 0.67 19.81 17.63
C LYS A 117 1.93 19.25 18.29
N GLU A 118 2.07 17.93 18.37
CA GLU A 118 3.26 17.29 18.96
C GLU A 118 4.54 17.57 18.14
N LEU A 119 4.45 17.53 16.81
CA LEU A 119 5.57 17.88 15.92
C LEU A 119 5.98 19.36 16.03
N GLY A 120 5.02 20.25 16.29
CA GLY A 120 5.29 21.66 16.55
C GLY A 120 6.08 21.89 17.85
N GLN A 121 5.84 21.06 18.87
CA GLN A 121 6.56 21.11 20.14
C GLN A 121 7.99 20.56 20.03
N THR A 122 8.19 19.56 19.18
CA THR A 122 9.50 18.92 18.97
C THR A 122 10.34 19.59 17.87
N GLY A 123 9.73 20.43 17.02
CA GLY A 123 10.42 21.12 15.93
C GLY A 123 10.56 20.30 14.63
N HIS A 124 10.05 19.07 14.59
CA HIS A 124 10.25 18.12 13.48
C HIS A 124 9.15 18.14 12.40
N ILE A 125 8.27 19.15 12.39
CA ILE A 125 7.19 19.22 11.40
C ILE A 125 7.71 19.26 9.96
N ARG A 126 8.85 19.93 9.72
CA ARG A 126 9.47 20.02 8.38
C ARG A 126 9.99 18.67 7.90
N ASP A 127 10.50 17.85 8.82
CA ASP A 127 11.03 16.52 8.50
C ASP A 127 9.91 15.61 8.01
N VAL A 128 8.72 15.69 8.63
CA VAL A 128 7.54 14.93 8.19
C VAL A 128 7.10 15.34 6.80
N TRP A 129 7.06 16.65 6.50
CA TRP A 129 6.75 17.12 5.15
C TRP A 129 7.77 16.66 4.11
N TYR A 130 9.06 16.68 4.45
CA TYR A 130 10.12 16.20 3.57
C TYR A 130 9.97 14.69 3.28
N MET A 131 9.77 13.88 4.33
CA MET A 131 9.59 12.43 4.18
C MET A 131 8.31 12.09 3.42
N SER A 132 7.21 12.79 3.72
CA SER A 132 5.93 12.61 3.01
C SER A 132 6.05 13.01 1.54
N ARG A 133 6.79 14.09 1.22
CA ARG A 133 7.09 14.46 -0.16
C ARG A 133 7.87 13.36 -0.88
N ASN A 134 8.87 12.76 -0.24
CA ASN A 134 9.64 11.67 -0.87
C ASN A 134 8.76 10.45 -1.17
N VAL A 135 7.81 10.13 -0.29
CA VAL A 135 6.79 9.10 -0.56
C VAL A 135 5.93 9.48 -1.76
N GLY A 136 5.43 10.73 -1.82
CA GLY A 136 4.64 11.23 -2.95
C GLY A 136 5.39 11.32 -4.29
N LEU A 137 6.72 11.29 -4.28
CA LEU A 137 7.56 11.26 -5.48
C LEU A 137 7.83 9.84 -5.99
N THR A 138 7.49 8.80 -5.22
CA THR A 138 7.67 7.42 -5.67
C THR A 138 6.79 7.14 -6.89
N ARG A 139 7.31 6.30 -7.79
CA ARG A 139 6.64 5.90 -9.03
C ARG A 139 6.36 4.43 -9.01
N TYR A 140 5.23 4.04 -9.60
CA TYR A 140 5.01 2.64 -9.89
C TYR A 140 6.08 2.13 -10.87
N GLN A 141 6.60 0.94 -10.61
CA GLN A 141 7.50 0.23 -11.51
C GLN A 141 6.89 -1.11 -11.84
N ILE A 142 6.84 -1.44 -13.13
CA ILE A 142 6.40 -2.75 -13.59
C ILE A 142 7.36 -3.79 -13.05
N GLU A 143 6.82 -4.85 -12.45
CA GLU A 143 7.62 -5.96 -11.94
C GLU A 143 8.32 -6.65 -13.11
N GLN A 144 9.65 -6.69 -13.03
CA GLN A 144 10.49 -7.31 -14.04
C GLN A 144 10.75 -8.77 -13.70
N PHE A 145 10.64 -9.64 -14.70
CA PHE A 145 11.08 -11.03 -14.54
C PHE A 145 12.59 -11.07 -14.31
N HIS A 146 13.00 -11.71 -13.22
CA HIS A 146 14.41 -11.93 -12.93
C HIS A 146 14.84 -13.33 -13.37
N PRO A 147 15.68 -13.48 -14.41
CA PRO A 147 16.05 -14.78 -14.95
C PRO A 147 16.70 -15.73 -13.93
N GLN A 148 17.29 -15.19 -12.86
CA GLN A 148 17.95 -15.98 -11.81
C GLN A 148 17.09 -16.16 -10.55
N ALA A 149 15.81 -15.76 -10.56
CA ALA A 149 14.92 -15.92 -9.41
C ALA A 149 14.78 -17.39 -8.98
N PHE A 150 14.79 -18.33 -9.93
CA PHE A 150 14.73 -19.76 -9.67
C PHE A 150 15.91 -20.26 -8.82
N LEU A 151 17.11 -19.67 -8.97
CA LEU A 151 18.29 -20.02 -8.17
C LEU A 151 18.12 -19.59 -6.72
N GLN A 152 17.56 -18.40 -6.50
CA GLN A 152 17.27 -17.92 -5.14
C GLN A 152 16.20 -18.78 -4.47
N HIS A 153 15.22 -19.27 -5.23
CA HIS A 153 14.23 -20.21 -4.74
C HIS A 153 14.86 -21.57 -4.41
N ALA A 154 15.65 -22.15 -5.33
CA ALA A 154 16.33 -23.43 -5.13
C ALA A 154 17.24 -23.44 -3.89
N ARG A 155 17.95 -22.33 -3.61
CA ARG A 155 18.80 -22.18 -2.41
C ARG A 155 18.03 -22.23 -1.08
N LYS A 156 16.72 -21.98 -1.09
CA LYS A 156 15.86 -22.02 0.11
C LYS A 156 15.27 -23.41 0.36
N LEU A 157 15.42 -24.34 -0.57
CA LEU A 157 14.91 -25.70 -0.41
C LEU A 157 15.78 -26.50 0.57
N PRO A 158 15.20 -27.46 1.30
CA PRO A 158 15.95 -28.26 2.27
C PRO A 158 16.85 -29.33 1.61
N TYR A 159 16.88 -29.40 0.28
CA TYR A 159 17.66 -30.35 -0.50
C TYR A 159 18.31 -29.69 -1.71
N VAL A 160 19.36 -30.34 -2.23
CA VAL A 160 20.09 -29.88 -3.41
C VAL A 160 19.46 -30.49 -4.67
N MET A 161 19.03 -29.63 -5.59
CA MET A 161 18.52 -30.05 -6.89
C MET A 161 19.66 -30.49 -7.83
N LYS A 162 19.45 -31.57 -8.57
CA LYS A 162 20.35 -32.00 -9.66
C LYS A 162 20.31 -30.99 -10.82
N PRO A 163 21.34 -30.93 -11.68
CA PRO A 163 21.38 -29.99 -12.82
C PRO A 163 20.14 -30.05 -13.72
N GLN A 164 19.62 -31.25 -13.99
CA GLN A 164 18.40 -31.42 -14.80
C GLN A 164 17.16 -30.84 -14.10
N GLN A 165 17.04 -30.99 -12.78
CA GLN A 165 15.92 -30.44 -12.01
C GLN A 165 15.99 -28.91 -11.97
N LEU A 166 17.20 -28.33 -11.86
CA LEU A 166 17.39 -26.89 -11.95
C LEU A 166 16.96 -26.34 -13.32
N ARG A 167 17.25 -27.06 -14.41
CA ARG A 167 16.80 -26.66 -15.74
C ARG A 167 15.28 -26.68 -15.87
N VAL A 168 14.63 -27.72 -15.36
CA VAL A 168 13.16 -27.77 -15.31
C VAL A 168 12.59 -26.62 -14.47
N LEU A 169 13.19 -26.32 -13.32
CA LEU A 169 12.76 -25.22 -12.45
C LEU A 169 12.90 -23.85 -13.14
N GLU A 170 13.97 -23.63 -13.90
CA GLU A 170 14.18 -22.42 -14.71
C GLU A 170 13.05 -22.24 -15.74
N GLU A 171 12.74 -23.29 -16.52
CA GLU A 171 11.67 -23.24 -17.52
C GLU A 171 10.28 -23.06 -16.85
N LEU A 172 10.05 -23.69 -15.69
CA LEU A 172 8.80 -23.49 -14.93
C LEU A 172 8.65 -22.05 -14.41
N PHE A 173 9.73 -21.42 -13.96
CA PHE A 173 9.71 -20.02 -13.52
C PHE A 173 9.38 -19.09 -14.69
N LYS A 174 9.96 -19.35 -15.86
CA LYS A 174 9.69 -18.60 -17.09
C LYS A 174 8.25 -18.78 -17.55
N TRP A 175 7.79 -20.03 -17.71
CA TRP A 175 6.41 -20.34 -18.10
C TRP A 175 5.39 -19.72 -17.14
N ARG A 176 5.67 -19.76 -15.83
CA ARG A 176 4.78 -19.17 -14.82
C ARG A 176 4.68 -17.66 -14.95
N ASP A 177 5.79 -16.95 -15.17
CA ASP A 177 5.77 -15.49 -15.37
C ASP A 177 5.04 -15.12 -16.66
N GLU A 178 5.30 -15.83 -17.75
CA GLU A 178 4.62 -15.64 -19.04
C GLU A 178 3.10 -15.86 -18.89
N THR A 179 2.69 -17.00 -18.31
CA THR A 179 1.27 -17.33 -18.09
C THR A 179 0.59 -16.33 -17.15
N ALA A 180 1.26 -15.91 -16.07
CA ALA A 180 0.73 -14.91 -15.13
C ALA A 180 0.45 -13.57 -15.82
N ARG A 181 1.35 -13.12 -16.70
CA ARG A 181 1.17 -11.89 -17.48
C ARG A 181 0.07 -12.03 -18.54
N GLU A 182 0.02 -13.15 -19.23
CA GLU A 182 -0.99 -13.41 -20.26
C GLU A 182 -2.41 -13.48 -19.70
N GLN A 183 -2.57 -14.07 -18.51
CA GLN A 183 -3.87 -14.26 -17.86
C GLN A 183 -4.23 -13.14 -16.87
N ASP A 184 -3.36 -12.14 -16.68
CA ASP A 184 -3.50 -11.08 -15.66
C ASP A 184 -3.74 -11.65 -14.25
N GLU A 185 -2.98 -12.70 -13.91
CA GLU A 185 -3.07 -13.39 -12.63
C GLU A 185 -1.76 -13.33 -11.85
N SER A 186 -1.84 -13.45 -10.52
CA SER A 186 -0.61 -13.49 -9.71
C SER A 186 0.17 -14.79 -9.96
N ILE A 187 1.50 -14.73 -9.89
CA ILE A 187 2.36 -15.93 -10.02
C ILE A 187 1.97 -17.04 -9.04
N ALA A 188 1.49 -16.70 -7.84
CA ALA A 188 1.11 -17.65 -6.82
C ALA A 188 -0.24 -18.33 -7.11
N TYR A 189 -1.13 -17.65 -7.83
CA TYR A 189 -2.38 -18.24 -8.32
C TYR A 189 -2.12 -19.24 -9.45
N VAL A 190 -1.24 -18.89 -10.40
CA VAL A 190 -0.86 -19.77 -11.53
C VAL A 190 -0.16 -21.04 -11.02
N LEU A 191 0.93 -20.87 -10.27
CA LEU A 191 1.66 -22.00 -9.69
C LEU A 191 2.39 -21.55 -8.40
N PRO A 192 1.94 -22.00 -7.22
CA PRO A 192 2.60 -21.66 -5.96
C PRO A 192 4.02 -22.25 -5.91
N ASN A 193 4.86 -21.66 -5.05
CA ASN A 193 6.25 -22.08 -4.89
C ASN A 193 6.44 -23.44 -4.19
N ARG A 194 5.38 -24.09 -3.70
CA ARG A 194 5.45 -25.34 -2.93
C ARG A 194 4.99 -26.53 -3.76
#